data_AF-A0A0D7AAX6-F1
#
_entry.id   AF-A0A0D7AAX6-F1
#
_cell.length_a   1.000
_cell.length_b   1.000
_cell.length_c   1.000
_cell.angle_alpha   90.00
_cell.angle_beta   90.00
_cell.angle_gamma   90.00
#
_symmetry.space_group_name_H-M   'P 1'
#
loop_
_entity.id
_entity.type
_entity.pdbx_description
1 polymer ?
#
loop_
_entity_poly.entity_id
_entity_poly.type
_entity_poly.pdbx_seq_one_letter_code
_entity_poly.pdbx_strand_id
1 'polypeptide(L)'
;MSAAVRPTIILQSLSNAVATGVLQSSAPVGPRPLVRSSSLSSPSLTAPLPTVGGLTKALPSIQAVGQSAESQIGWCTDVFFLVDRQRTDKVSWDPAFADLASGSAAIEDPQLRQLADVAVGLVLELSEGNFTGPSAVSSAEARFHRACLETSGAIPHLIARNKKQAFRNFELAAEGGYAHAWFRIGRDYESVNDQIRAVDCYERGAQAGDEACIYRIAMCHMFGQLGVPAYPISAIPHLARAATLCSMRVPHAAYVLALLLLDENENGNVQPVREIARRHLERAAYFHYAPAQLKIGQCYEHAIAPFSHDPVLSVVYYTFASEQGVPEADVALSKWYLCGSGVAGGFGKDERLAVVFADKAARKGIPSGEFAMGYYAEVGIGMPKDIARAREWYQRASAKGYQQARDRLAALTQPAPQVLSGREHETQLTRQRTSAKQRSQAMAMPTVPPYAHAPALEASVPPPTTARPPYQVSRPHRAQVPPHNGRLQHAQGAPPNARPAHAQSPPPPLHMQQQAPRPVVRPANQAPVPLQPAPTNQEPAKVPKKGPTTFEEMGFQGAKAEKNECVVM
;
A
#
# COMPACT_ATOMS: atom_id res chain seq x y z
N MET A 1 -29.58 11.77 -7.00
CA MET A 1 -28.64 12.91 -7.16
C MET A 1 -27.40 12.60 -6.33
N SER A 2 -26.28 12.27 -6.97
CA SER A 2 -25.04 11.93 -6.25
C SER A 2 -24.33 13.22 -5.84
N ALA A 3 -24.03 13.38 -4.56
CA ALA A 3 -23.32 14.54 -4.05
C ALA A 3 -21.83 14.40 -4.42
N ALA A 4 -21.44 14.98 -5.55
CA ALA A 4 -20.04 15.20 -5.87
C ALA A 4 -19.43 16.13 -4.80
N VAL A 5 -18.76 15.53 -3.81
CA VAL A 5 -17.96 16.26 -2.83
C VAL A 5 -16.93 17.04 -3.63
N ARG A 6 -16.98 18.37 -3.53
CA ARG A 6 -16.08 19.23 -4.30
C ARG A 6 -14.63 18.93 -3.87
N PRO A 7 -13.71 18.57 -4.80
CA PRO A 7 -12.32 18.27 -4.43
C PRO A 7 -11.65 19.42 -3.66
N THR A 8 -12.08 20.66 -3.90
CA THR A 8 -11.68 21.87 -3.15
C THR A 8 -11.84 21.78 -1.61
N ILE A 9 -12.78 20.99 -1.10
CA ILE A 9 -13.01 20.85 0.35
C ILE A 9 -12.06 19.80 0.95
N ILE A 10 -11.78 18.73 0.20
CA ILE A 10 -10.77 17.72 0.56
C ILE A 10 -9.37 18.38 0.58
N LEU A 11 -9.05 19.18 -0.45
CA LEU A 11 -7.86 20.01 -0.57
C LEU A 11 -7.57 20.89 0.66
N GLN A 12 -8.56 21.63 1.17
CA GLN A 12 -8.38 22.45 2.38
C GLN A 12 -8.10 21.59 3.62
N SER A 13 -8.77 20.45 3.76
CA SER A 13 -8.54 19.53 4.89
C SER A 13 -7.16 18.87 4.83
N LEU A 14 -6.70 18.45 3.65
CA LEU A 14 -5.38 17.87 3.46
C LEU A 14 -4.27 18.89 3.68
N SER A 15 -4.41 20.10 3.11
CA SER A 15 -3.46 21.20 3.34
C SER A 15 -3.37 21.56 4.82
N ASN A 16 -4.51 21.65 5.52
CA ASN A 16 -4.54 21.86 6.96
C ASN A 16 -3.95 20.67 7.74
N ALA A 17 -4.14 19.42 7.31
CA ALA A 17 -3.55 18.23 7.94
C ALA A 17 -2.03 18.12 7.74
N VAL A 18 -1.50 18.64 6.62
CA VAL A 18 -0.05 18.84 6.43
C VAL A 18 0.45 19.97 7.34
N ALA A 19 -0.24 21.13 7.34
CA ALA A 19 0.17 22.31 8.11
C ALA A 19 0.10 22.11 9.65
N THR A 20 -0.80 21.25 10.13
CA THR A 20 -0.93 20.88 11.55
C THR A 20 -0.04 19.69 11.94
N GLY A 21 0.79 19.17 11.03
CA GLY A 21 1.73 18.08 11.31
C GLY A 21 1.10 16.69 11.43
N VAL A 22 -0.22 16.54 11.26
CA VAL A 22 -0.92 15.25 11.31
C VAL A 22 -0.39 14.27 10.25
N LEU A 23 -0.02 14.79 9.08
CA LEU A 23 0.60 14.03 7.99
C LEU A 23 2.15 13.96 8.06
N GLN A 24 2.75 14.53 9.11
CA GLN A 24 4.22 14.53 9.34
C GLN A 24 4.65 13.58 10.48
N SER A 25 3.72 12.80 11.03
CA SER A 25 3.96 11.89 12.16
C SER A 25 5.13 10.94 11.88
N SER A 26 6.17 11.01 12.72
CA SER A 26 7.02 9.85 12.98
C SER A 26 6.14 8.71 13.52
N ALA A 27 6.46 7.47 13.14
CA ALA A 27 5.59 6.34 13.46
C ALA A 27 5.41 6.17 14.98
N PRO A 28 4.18 6.06 15.50
CA PRO A 28 3.98 5.53 16.85
C PRO A 28 4.46 4.08 16.88
N VAL A 29 4.99 3.63 18.02
CA VAL A 29 5.49 2.26 18.20
C VAL A 29 4.28 1.31 18.30
N GLY A 30 3.78 0.89 17.16
CA GLY A 30 2.98 -0.34 17.05
C GLY A 30 3.85 -1.58 17.33
N PRO A 31 3.25 -2.79 17.43
CA PRO A 31 4.01 -4.01 17.59
C PRO A 31 5.03 -4.11 16.45
N ARG A 32 6.31 -4.16 16.82
CA ARG A 32 7.39 -4.26 15.82
C ARG A 32 7.17 -5.57 15.05
N PRO A 33 7.13 -5.55 13.70
CA PRO A 33 7.51 -6.75 12.96
C PRO A 33 8.89 -7.15 13.48
N LEU A 34 9.09 -8.41 13.86
CA LEU A 34 10.36 -8.88 14.41
C LEU A 34 11.49 -8.46 13.46
N VAL A 35 12.26 -7.46 13.87
CA VAL A 35 13.37 -6.92 13.09
C VAL A 35 14.47 -7.98 13.11
N ARG A 36 14.38 -8.91 12.16
CA ARG A 36 15.45 -9.84 11.85
C ARG A 36 16.66 -8.99 11.52
N SER A 37 17.73 -9.22 12.28
CA SER A 37 18.90 -8.34 12.36
C SER A 37 19.48 -8.02 10.99
N SER A 38 19.08 -6.88 10.42
CA SER A 38 19.75 -6.29 9.28
C SER A 38 21.03 -5.64 9.81
N SER A 39 22.15 -6.35 9.62
CA SER A 39 23.44 -5.69 9.41
C SER A 39 23.27 -4.57 8.39
N LEU A 40 24.11 -3.53 8.47
CA LEU A 40 24.06 -2.34 7.61
C LEU A 40 24.23 -2.71 6.12
N SER A 41 23.13 -3.13 5.49
CA SER A 41 23.01 -3.41 4.07
C SER A 41 22.62 -2.16 3.32
N SER A 42 22.95 -2.10 2.03
CA SER A 42 22.44 -1.09 1.11
C SER A 42 20.90 -0.97 1.22
N PRO A 43 20.32 0.23 1.03
CA PRO A 43 18.87 0.40 1.10
C PRO A 43 18.17 -0.46 0.05
N SER A 44 17.32 -1.39 0.51
CA SER A 44 16.54 -2.26 -0.36
C SER A 44 15.30 -1.53 -0.88
N LEU A 45 14.99 -1.70 -2.16
CA LEU A 45 13.76 -1.19 -2.77
C LEU A 45 12.51 -1.99 -2.35
N THR A 46 12.68 -3.19 -1.82
CA THR A 46 11.59 -4.08 -1.39
C THR A 46 11.87 -4.70 -0.01
N ALA A 47 10.79 -5.02 0.70
CA ALA A 47 10.86 -5.69 1.99
C ALA A 47 11.46 -7.11 1.84
N PRO A 48 12.30 -7.58 2.79
CA PRO A 48 12.83 -8.93 2.75
C PRO A 48 11.69 -9.94 2.92
N LEU A 49 11.56 -10.86 1.95
CA LEU A 49 10.59 -11.96 2.01
C LEU A 49 11.21 -13.19 2.70
N PRO A 50 10.41 -14.02 3.39
CA PRO A 50 10.86 -15.34 3.81
C PRO A 50 11.22 -16.20 2.59
N THR A 51 12.06 -17.20 2.81
CA THR A 51 12.45 -18.18 1.78
C THR A 51 12.44 -19.58 2.38
N VAL A 52 12.11 -20.60 1.58
CA VAL A 52 12.08 -22.01 2.01
C VAL A 52 13.43 -22.39 2.65
N GLY A 53 14.55 -22.08 2.00
CA GLY A 53 15.89 -22.33 2.54
C GLY A 53 16.23 -21.55 3.82
N GLY A 54 15.63 -20.39 4.06
CA GLY A 54 15.76 -19.65 5.32
C GLY A 54 14.95 -20.29 6.46
N LEU A 55 13.70 -20.66 6.19
CA LEU A 55 12.81 -21.29 7.18
C LEU A 55 13.27 -22.69 7.56
N THR A 56 13.77 -23.49 6.60
CA THR A 56 14.37 -24.81 6.85
C THR A 56 15.60 -24.71 7.76
N LYS A 57 16.44 -23.67 7.59
CA LYS A 57 17.59 -23.44 8.48
C LYS A 57 17.19 -22.99 9.89
N ALA A 58 16.07 -22.30 10.03
CA ALA A 58 15.53 -21.87 11.32
C ALA A 58 14.80 -22.99 12.07
N LEU A 59 14.26 -24.00 11.38
CA LEU A 59 13.43 -25.06 11.97
C LEU A 59 14.01 -25.70 13.25
N PRO A 60 15.30 -26.08 13.34
CA PRO A 60 15.86 -26.70 14.55
C PRO A 60 15.85 -25.78 15.79
N SER A 61 15.95 -24.45 15.62
CA SER A 61 15.87 -23.50 16.74
C SER A 61 14.43 -23.18 17.14
N ILE A 62 13.46 -23.33 16.22
CA ILE A 62 12.03 -23.17 16.49
C ILE A 62 11.44 -24.36 17.27
N GLN A 63 11.98 -25.57 17.04
CA GLN A 63 11.63 -26.80 17.76
C GLN A 63 12.44 -27.01 19.07
N ALA A 64 13.34 -26.09 19.43
CA ALA A 64 14.13 -26.20 20.64
C ALA A 64 13.28 -26.02 21.91
N VAL A 65 13.52 -26.87 22.92
CA VAL A 65 12.81 -26.81 24.20
C VAL A 65 13.09 -25.48 24.90
N GLY A 66 12.04 -24.70 25.16
CA GLY A 66 12.12 -23.39 25.82
C GLY A 66 12.08 -22.18 24.86
N GLN A 67 11.87 -22.38 23.56
CA GLN A 67 11.69 -21.27 22.62
C GLN A 67 10.41 -20.47 22.89
N SER A 68 10.43 -19.15 22.65
CA SER A 68 9.25 -18.29 22.81
C SER A 68 8.16 -18.60 21.78
N ALA A 69 6.91 -18.71 22.23
CA ALA A 69 5.72 -18.87 21.39
C ALA A 69 5.62 -17.79 20.30
N GLU A 70 6.05 -16.55 20.59
CA GLU A 70 6.11 -15.45 19.61
C GLU A 70 7.02 -15.78 18.41
N SER A 71 8.18 -16.40 18.67
CA SER A 71 9.11 -16.81 17.61
C SER A 71 8.57 -17.99 16.81
N GLN A 72 7.89 -18.93 17.47
CA GLN A 72 7.27 -20.08 16.82
C GLN A 72 6.12 -19.63 15.90
N ILE A 73 5.25 -18.75 16.37
CA ILE A 73 4.17 -18.17 15.57
C ILE A 73 4.73 -17.32 14.42
N GLY A 74 5.72 -16.45 14.67
CA GLY A 74 6.36 -15.68 13.60
C GLY A 74 6.98 -16.56 12.49
N TRP A 75 7.51 -17.74 12.83
CA TRP A 75 7.96 -18.73 11.84
C TRP A 75 6.78 -19.40 11.11
N CYS A 76 5.69 -19.76 11.82
CA CYS A 76 4.49 -20.32 11.20
C CYS A 76 3.84 -19.34 10.21
N THR A 77 3.75 -18.05 10.57
CA THR A 77 3.22 -16.98 9.71
C THR A 77 4.01 -16.84 8.41
N ASP A 78 5.34 -16.93 8.46
CA ASP A 78 6.19 -16.94 7.26
C ASP A 78 5.99 -18.20 6.39
N VAL A 79 5.82 -19.37 7.01
CA VAL A 79 5.52 -20.62 6.28
C VAL A 79 4.17 -20.48 5.56
N PHE A 80 3.13 -20.01 6.25
CA PHE A 80 1.82 -19.81 5.63
C PHE A 80 1.85 -18.74 4.52
N PHE A 81 2.62 -17.66 4.69
CA PHE A 81 2.83 -16.67 3.64
C PHE A 81 3.45 -17.27 2.36
N LEU A 82 4.41 -18.19 2.49
CA LEU A 82 4.97 -18.91 1.33
C LEU A 82 3.97 -19.89 0.72
N VAL A 83 3.20 -20.62 1.54
CA VAL A 83 2.14 -21.52 1.06
C VAL A 83 1.07 -20.75 0.28
N ASP A 84 0.65 -19.58 0.76
CA ASP A 84 -0.30 -18.73 0.05
C ASP A 84 0.29 -18.16 -1.25
N ARG A 85 1.55 -17.69 -1.23
CA ARG A 85 2.25 -17.19 -2.42
C ARG A 85 2.37 -18.24 -3.53
N GLN A 86 2.58 -19.52 -3.19
CA GLN A 86 2.57 -20.60 -4.18
C GLN A 86 1.16 -20.90 -4.71
N ARG A 87 0.11 -20.66 -3.92
CA ARG A 87 -1.29 -21.00 -4.28
C ARG A 87 -2.01 -19.89 -5.04
N THR A 88 -1.48 -18.67 -5.07
CA THR A 88 -2.01 -17.53 -5.83
C THR A 88 -1.65 -17.55 -7.33
N ASP A 89 -1.97 -18.65 -8.02
CA ASP A 89 -1.95 -18.71 -9.51
C ASP A 89 -3.09 -17.92 -10.17
N LYS A 90 -4.11 -17.53 -9.39
CA LYS A 90 -5.29 -16.82 -9.89
C LYS A 90 -5.34 -15.40 -9.36
N VAL A 91 -5.09 -14.46 -10.27
CA VAL A 91 -5.14 -13.02 -10.10
C VAL A 91 -6.48 -12.58 -9.48
N SER A 92 -6.44 -12.31 -8.18
CA SER A 92 -7.30 -11.35 -7.51
C SER A 92 -6.38 -10.32 -6.89
N TRP A 93 -6.54 -9.05 -7.26
CA TRP A 93 -5.61 -7.97 -6.94
C TRP A 93 -5.65 -7.47 -5.48
N ASP A 94 -6.34 -8.21 -4.60
CA ASP A 94 -6.39 -7.98 -3.16
C ASP A 94 -5.66 -9.09 -2.35
N PRO A 95 -4.31 -9.22 -2.42
CA PRO A 95 -3.57 -10.14 -1.54
C PRO A 95 -3.79 -9.87 -0.04
N ALA A 96 -4.12 -8.62 0.31
CA ALA A 96 -4.44 -8.22 1.69
C ALA A 96 -5.68 -8.92 2.26
N PHE A 97 -6.64 -9.19 1.39
CA PHE A 97 -7.98 -9.65 1.73
C PHE A 97 -8.33 -10.97 1.06
N ALA A 98 -7.39 -11.59 0.36
CA ALA A 98 -7.44 -12.99 0.01
C ALA A 98 -7.66 -13.82 1.28
N ASP A 99 -8.64 -14.71 1.24
CA ASP A 99 -8.61 -15.87 2.13
C ASP A 99 -7.51 -16.81 1.63
N LEU A 100 -6.90 -17.59 2.53
CA LEU A 100 -6.17 -18.80 2.14
C LEU A 100 -7.00 -19.53 1.09
N ALA A 101 -6.42 -19.74 -0.10
CA ALA A 101 -7.19 -20.18 -1.27
C ALA A 101 -8.07 -21.39 -0.90
N SER A 102 -9.38 -21.26 -1.09
CA SER A 102 -10.34 -22.28 -0.62
C SER A 102 -10.18 -23.58 -1.41
N GLY A 103 -9.86 -24.67 -0.71
CA GLY A 103 -9.75 -26.01 -1.28
C GLY A 103 -8.34 -26.62 -1.23
N SER A 104 -8.29 -27.93 -1.42
CA SER A 104 -7.09 -28.78 -1.37
C SER A 104 -6.22 -28.63 -2.63
N ALA A 105 -5.71 -27.43 -2.91
CA ALA A 105 -4.62 -27.24 -3.85
C ALA A 105 -3.33 -27.82 -3.25
N ALA A 106 -2.75 -28.83 -3.90
CA ALA A 106 -1.54 -29.50 -3.43
C ALA A 106 -0.36 -28.52 -3.42
N ILE A 107 0.36 -28.46 -2.30
CA ILE A 107 1.66 -27.77 -2.22
C ILE A 107 2.62 -28.56 -3.10
N GLU A 108 3.08 -27.97 -4.22
CA GLU A 108 3.89 -28.70 -5.21
C GLU A 108 5.33 -28.90 -4.72
N ASP A 109 5.84 -28.00 -3.88
CA ASP A 109 7.18 -28.11 -3.29
C ASP A 109 7.16 -29.06 -2.08
N PRO A 110 7.86 -30.21 -2.13
CA PRO A 110 7.92 -31.15 -1.01
C PRO A 110 8.54 -30.54 0.26
N GLN A 111 9.47 -29.59 0.14
CA GLN A 111 10.10 -28.93 1.29
C GLN A 111 9.11 -27.99 1.97
N LEU A 112 8.45 -27.11 1.21
CA LEU A 112 7.42 -26.23 1.75
C LEU A 112 6.25 -27.02 2.36
N ARG A 113 5.90 -28.18 1.79
CA ARG A 113 4.89 -29.07 2.38
C ARG A 113 5.30 -29.59 3.76
N GLN A 114 6.53 -30.06 3.93
CA GLN A 114 7.05 -30.49 5.24
C GLN A 114 7.06 -29.34 6.26
N LEU A 115 7.48 -28.14 5.85
CA LEU A 115 7.44 -26.96 6.72
C LEU A 115 6.00 -26.61 7.12
N ALA A 116 5.04 -26.71 6.19
CA ALA A 116 3.62 -26.46 6.45
C ALA A 116 3.01 -27.47 7.42
N ASP A 117 3.30 -28.77 7.28
CA ASP A 117 2.82 -29.81 8.21
C ASP A 117 3.34 -29.55 9.64
N VAL A 118 4.60 -29.13 9.81
CA VAL A 118 5.16 -28.72 11.12
C VAL A 118 4.51 -27.44 11.65
N ALA A 119 4.31 -26.43 10.80
CA ALA A 119 3.68 -25.16 11.20
C ALA A 119 2.23 -25.37 11.68
N VAL A 120 1.47 -26.26 11.04
CA VAL A 120 0.12 -26.62 11.51
C VAL A 120 0.16 -27.30 12.86
N GLY A 121 1.11 -28.23 13.09
CA GLY A 121 1.30 -28.87 14.40
C GLY A 121 1.53 -27.85 15.52
N LEU A 122 2.50 -26.96 15.34
CA LEU A 122 2.82 -25.89 16.30
C LEU A 122 1.63 -24.96 16.56
N VAL A 123 0.87 -24.58 15.51
CA VAL A 123 -0.33 -23.75 15.65
C VAL A 123 -1.43 -24.45 16.46
N LEU A 124 -1.63 -25.75 16.27
CA LEU A 124 -2.61 -26.50 17.05
C LEU A 124 -2.24 -26.52 18.53
N GLU A 125 -0.99 -26.89 18.87
CA GLU A 125 -0.46 -26.89 20.24
C GLU A 125 -0.59 -25.51 20.92
N LEU A 126 -0.17 -24.44 20.24
CA LEU A 126 -0.21 -23.06 20.78
C LEU A 126 -1.64 -22.48 20.86
N SER A 127 -2.59 -22.98 20.06
CA SER A 127 -4.00 -22.58 20.12
C SER A 127 -4.76 -23.18 21.31
N GLU A 128 -4.31 -24.32 21.84
CA GLU A 128 -4.95 -25.04 22.95
C GLU A 128 -4.29 -24.74 24.30
N GLY A 129 -3.04 -24.30 24.31
CA GLY A 129 -2.37 -23.82 25.52
C GLY A 129 -3.05 -22.60 26.16
N ASN A 130 -3.19 -22.64 27.48
CA ASN A 130 -3.79 -21.56 28.26
C ASN A 130 -2.71 -20.62 28.82
N PHE A 131 -2.21 -19.74 27.96
CA PHE A 131 -1.09 -18.85 28.27
C PHE A 131 -1.55 -17.54 28.93
N THR A 132 -0.71 -16.99 29.82
CA THR A 132 -0.92 -15.67 30.45
C THR A 132 0.19 -14.70 30.06
N GLY A 133 -0.06 -13.39 30.20
CA GLY A 133 0.92 -12.35 29.82
C GLY A 133 1.15 -12.27 28.31
N PRO A 134 2.36 -11.91 27.84
CA PRO A 134 2.65 -11.72 26.42
C PRO A 134 2.31 -12.94 25.54
N SER A 135 2.54 -14.14 26.05
CA SER A 135 2.24 -15.40 25.36
C SER A 135 0.74 -15.62 25.12
N ALA A 136 -0.15 -14.92 25.83
CA ALA A 136 -1.58 -14.94 25.54
C ALA A 136 -1.89 -14.37 24.15
N VAL A 137 -1.19 -13.31 23.72
CA VAL A 137 -1.36 -12.70 22.39
C VAL A 137 -0.86 -13.65 21.29
N SER A 138 0.28 -14.34 21.51
CA SER A 138 0.77 -15.36 20.58
C SER A 138 -0.19 -16.55 20.47
N SER A 139 -0.85 -16.94 21.57
CA SER A 139 -1.89 -17.97 21.57
C SER A 139 -3.19 -17.50 20.88
N ALA A 140 -3.54 -16.23 21.00
CA ALA A 140 -4.65 -15.62 20.25
C ALA A 140 -4.35 -15.57 18.74
N GLU A 141 -3.11 -15.23 18.35
CA GLU A 141 -2.65 -15.34 16.96
C GLU A 141 -2.63 -16.79 16.46
N ALA A 142 -2.26 -17.77 17.30
CA ALA A 142 -2.38 -19.19 16.98
C ALA A 142 -3.84 -19.60 16.68
N ARG A 143 -4.80 -19.16 17.52
CA ARG A 143 -6.25 -19.38 17.29
C ARG A 143 -6.72 -18.73 15.98
N PHE A 144 -6.21 -17.54 15.65
CA PHE A 144 -6.48 -16.90 14.36
C PHE A 144 -5.95 -17.73 13.17
N HIS A 145 -4.71 -18.20 13.21
CA HIS A 145 -4.15 -19.04 12.14
C HIS A 145 -4.90 -20.37 11.99
N ARG A 146 -5.27 -21.00 13.12
CA ARG A 146 -6.15 -22.17 13.13
C ARG A 146 -7.50 -21.89 12.45
N ALA A 147 -8.16 -20.79 12.77
CA ALA A 147 -9.41 -20.37 12.14
C ALA A 147 -9.28 -20.13 10.62
N CYS A 148 -8.16 -19.54 10.19
CA CYS A 148 -7.85 -19.37 8.77
C CYS A 148 -7.68 -20.71 8.03
N LEU A 149 -7.05 -21.70 8.65
CA LEU A 149 -6.92 -23.06 8.12
C LEU A 149 -8.29 -23.80 8.09
N GLU A 150 -9.07 -23.72 9.17
CA GLU A 150 -10.43 -24.27 9.28
C GLU A 150 -11.41 -23.65 8.25
N THR A 151 -11.25 -22.37 7.92
CA THR A 151 -12.08 -21.65 6.93
C THR A 151 -11.77 -22.06 5.50
N SER A 152 -10.48 -22.09 5.16
CA SER A 152 -9.97 -22.38 3.81
C SER A 152 -10.05 -23.87 3.45
N GLY A 153 -9.83 -24.75 4.44
CA GLY A 153 -9.63 -26.18 4.20
C GLY A 153 -8.36 -26.46 3.37
N ALA A 154 -7.32 -25.64 3.55
CA ALA A 154 -6.09 -25.73 2.77
C ALA A 154 -5.31 -27.04 2.98
N ILE A 155 -5.33 -27.56 4.22
CA ILE A 155 -4.55 -28.72 4.67
C ILE A 155 -5.52 -29.74 5.31
N PRO A 156 -6.38 -30.40 4.51
CA PRO A 156 -7.53 -31.16 5.02
C PRO A 156 -7.14 -32.45 5.77
N HIS A 157 -5.91 -32.94 5.61
CA HIS A 157 -5.40 -34.10 6.35
C HIS A 157 -5.01 -33.79 7.80
N LEU A 158 -4.79 -32.52 8.15
CA LEU A 158 -4.55 -32.07 9.53
C LEU A 158 -5.75 -31.33 10.11
N ILE A 159 -6.40 -30.46 9.32
CA ILE A 159 -7.52 -29.64 9.78
C ILE A 159 -8.70 -29.75 8.81
N ALA A 160 -9.78 -30.37 9.26
CA ALA A 160 -11.03 -30.44 8.51
C ALA A 160 -11.69 -29.06 8.38
N ARG A 161 -12.28 -28.78 7.21
CA ARG A 161 -12.90 -27.48 6.92
C ARG A 161 -14.17 -27.27 7.77
N ASN A 162 -14.16 -26.31 8.68
CA ASN A 162 -15.30 -26.01 9.57
C ASN A 162 -15.47 -24.51 9.83
N LYS A 163 -16.28 -23.84 9.00
CA LYS A 163 -16.55 -22.40 9.13
C LYS A 163 -17.17 -21.98 10.47
N LYS A 164 -17.97 -22.84 11.11
CA LYS A 164 -18.62 -22.52 12.40
C LYS A 164 -17.62 -22.51 13.56
N GLN A 165 -16.64 -23.41 13.51
CA GLN A 165 -15.56 -23.48 14.49
C GLN A 165 -14.54 -22.37 14.23
N ALA A 166 -14.21 -22.10 12.96
CA ALA A 166 -13.36 -20.99 12.59
C ALA A 166 -13.87 -19.64 13.11
N PHE A 167 -15.17 -19.36 12.96
CA PHE A 167 -15.77 -18.12 13.48
C PHE A 167 -15.56 -17.96 15.00
N ARG A 168 -15.80 -19.03 15.78
CA ARG A 168 -15.54 -19.03 17.24
C ARG A 168 -14.06 -18.84 17.55
N ASN A 169 -13.17 -19.45 16.78
CA ASN A 169 -11.73 -19.29 16.94
C ASN A 169 -11.27 -17.85 16.58
N PHE A 170 -11.93 -17.16 15.64
CA PHE A 170 -11.73 -15.72 15.41
C PHE A 170 -12.24 -14.88 16.58
N GLU A 171 -13.42 -15.15 17.14
CA GLU A 171 -13.93 -14.44 18.34
C GLU A 171 -12.96 -14.58 19.52
N LEU A 172 -12.51 -15.80 19.83
CA LEU A 172 -11.52 -16.07 20.88
C LEU A 172 -10.16 -15.43 20.62
N ALA A 173 -9.74 -15.29 19.36
CA ALA A 173 -8.53 -14.57 18.99
C ALA A 173 -8.67 -13.05 19.22
N ALA A 174 -9.83 -12.48 18.87
CA ALA A 174 -10.14 -11.07 19.07
C ALA A 174 -10.20 -10.70 20.56
N GLU A 175 -10.85 -11.53 21.37
CA GLU A 175 -10.91 -11.40 22.83
C GLU A 175 -9.54 -11.63 23.50
N GLY A 176 -8.73 -12.54 22.96
CA GLY A 176 -7.35 -12.79 23.38
C GLY A 176 -6.34 -11.69 23.01
N GLY A 177 -6.80 -10.57 22.42
CA GLY A 177 -5.99 -9.40 22.11
C GLY A 177 -5.36 -9.38 20.72
N TYR A 178 -5.63 -10.35 19.85
CA TYR A 178 -5.18 -10.32 18.45
C TYR A 178 -6.10 -9.41 17.62
N ALA A 179 -5.81 -8.12 17.59
CA ALA A 179 -6.65 -7.08 17.00
C ALA A 179 -7.09 -7.35 15.55
N HIS A 180 -6.25 -8.01 14.75
CA HIS A 180 -6.56 -8.35 13.35
C HIS A 180 -7.69 -9.38 13.19
N ALA A 181 -8.03 -10.13 14.24
CA ALA A 181 -9.21 -11.01 14.21
C ALA A 181 -10.51 -10.22 13.99
N TRP A 182 -10.63 -9.01 14.54
CA TRP A 182 -11.78 -8.13 14.32
C TRP A 182 -12.02 -7.84 12.84
N PHE A 183 -10.95 -7.70 12.05
CA PHE A 183 -11.05 -7.48 10.61
C PHE A 183 -11.67 -8.69 9.89
N ARG A 184 -11.30 -9.91 10.28
CA ARG A 184 -11.89 -11.13 9.69
C ARG A 184 -13.35 -11.32 10.10
N ILE A 185 -13.69 -11.09 11.37
CA ILE A 185 -15.08 -11.15 11.85
C ILE A 185 -15.95 -10.11 11.12
N GLY A 186 -15.44 -8.88 10.95
CA GLY A 186 -16.14 -7.82 10.21
C GLY A 186 -16.43 -8.22 8.75
N ARG A 187 -15.49 -8.89 8.08
CA ARG A 187 -15.69 -9.40 6.71
C ARG A 187 -16.66 -10.58 6.63
N ASP A 188 -16.67 -11.47 7.62
CA ASP A 188 -17.69 -12.52 7.70
C ASP A 188 -19.09 -11.89 7.84
N TYR A 189 -19.25 -10.83 8.64
CA TYR A 189 -20.50 -10.06 8.72
C TYR A 189 -20.85 -9.32 7.42
N GLU A 190 -19.89 -8.70 6.73
CA GLU A 190 -20.13 -8.14 5.38
C GLU A 190 -20.61 -9.22 4.40
N SER A 191 -20.07 -10.44 4.47
CA SER A 191 -20.41 -11.53 3.56
C SER A 191 -21.88 -12.00 3.69
N VAL A 192 -22.47 -11.83 4.87
CA VAL A 192 -23.89 -12.08 5.16
C VAL A 192 -24.75 -10.80 5.11
N ASN A 193 -24.16 -9.67 4.70
CA ASN A 193 -24.77 -8.34 4.63
C ASN A 193 -25.30 -7.82 5.99
N ASP A 194 -24.66 -8.18 7.09
CA ASP A 194 -24.91 -7.59 8.41
C ASP A 194 -23.98 -6.38 8.62
N GLN A 195 -24.41 -5.24 8.07
CA GLN A 195 -23.60 -4.03 8.01
C GLN A 195 -23.35 -3.43 9.40
N ILE A 196 -24.31 -3.55 10.32
CA ILE A 196 -24.21 -3.00 11.68
C ILE A 196 -23.12 -3.74 12.47
N ARG A 197 -23.15 -5.09 12.48
CA ARG A 197 -22.12 -5.88 13.18
C ARG A 197 -20.77 -5.81 12.49
N ALA A 198 -20.72 -5.67 11.16
CA ALA A 198 -19.47 -5.44 10.45
C ALA A 198 -18.78 -4.14 10.91
N VAL A 199 -19.51 -3.02 10.98
CA VAL A 199 -18.97 -1.72 11.42
C VAL A 199 -18.48 -1.79 12.88
N ASP A 200 -19.27 -2.32 13.81
CA ASP A 200 -18.85 -2.49 15.22
C ASP A 200 -17.54 -3.31 15.35
N CYS A 201 -17.40 -4.39 14.58
CA CYS A 201 -16.15 -5.16 14.56
C CYS A 201 -14.97 -4.31 14.06
N TYR A 202 -15.13 -3.57 12.95
CA TYR A 202 -14.06 -2.73 12.43
C TYR A 202 -13.72 -1.54 13.35
N GLU A 203 -14.69 -0.96 14.04
CA GLU A 203 -14.45 0.10 15.02
C GLU A 203 -13.62 -0.43 16.21
N ARG A 204 -13.97 -1.60 16.76
CA ARG A 204 -13.19 -2.26 17.82
C ARG A 204 -11.75 -2.55 17.37
N GLY A 205 -11.57 -3.10 16.17
CA GLY A 205 -10.24 -3.34 15.61
C GLY A 205 -9.43 -2.05 15.38
N ALA A 206 -10.09 -0.97 14.93
CA ALA A 206 -9.45 0.33 14.70
C ALA A 206 -9.06 1.07 15.99
N GLN A 207 -9.83 0.86 17.06
CA GLN A 207 -9.49 1.29 18.43
C GLN A 207 -8.30 0.49 18.97
N ALA A 208 -8.29 -0.84 18.78
CA ALA A 208 -7.17 -1.72 19.12
C ALA A 208 -5.91 -1.47 18.26
N GLY A 209 -6.04 -0.73 17.15
CA GLY A 209 -4.91 -0.24 16.35
C GLY A 209 -4.55 -1.08 15.12
N ASP A 210 -5.38 -2.06 14.74
CA ASP A 210 -5.19 -2.88 13.53
C ASP A 210 -5.27 -2.05 12.25
N GLU A 211 -4.27 -2.17 11.37
CA GLU A 211 -4.17 -1.33 10.17
C GLU A 211 -5.26 -1.63 9.12
N ALA A 212 -5.78 -2.86 9.08
CA ALA A 212 -6.83 -3.28 8.14
C ALA A 212 -8.19 -2.66 8.52
N CYS A 213 -8.55 -2.70 9.80
CA CYS A 213 -9.73 -2.07 10.37
C CYS A 213 -9.70 -0.55 10.23
N ILE A 214 -8.58 0.11 10.54
CA ILE A 214 -8.44 1.56 10.36
C ILE A 214 -8.65 1.95 8.89
N TYR A 215 -8.03 1.21 7.96
CA TYR A 215 -8.22 1.41 6.52
C TYR A 215 -9.68 1.19 6.10
N ARG A 216 -10.33 0.11 6.58
CA ARG A 216 -11.73 -0.20 6.22
C ARG A 216 -12.70 0.86 6.70
N ILE A 217 -12.58 1.33 7.94
CA ILE A 217 -13.39 2.44 8.49
C ILE A 217 -13.13 3.74 7.70
N ALA A 218 -11.88 4.06 7.38
CA ALA A 218 -11.55 5.23 6.57
C ALA A 218 -12.25 5.17 5.19
N MET A 219 -12.25 4.01 4.53
CA MET A 219 -12.94 3.81 3.25
C MET A 219 -14.46 3.86 3.39
N CYS A 220 -15.03 3.34 4.49
CA CYS A 220 -16.47 3.45 4.76
C CYS A 220 -16.90 4.91 4.93
N HIS A 221 -16.16 5.70 5.70
CA HIS A 221 -16.40 7.14 5.82
C HIS A 221 -16.12 7.91 4.54
N MET A 222 -15.13 7.52 3.72
CA MET A 222 -14.83 8.21 2.47
C MET A 222 -15.98 8.10 1.45
N PHE A 223 -16.57 6.90 1.32
CA PHE A 223 -17.53 6.58 0.26
C PHE A 223 -18.98 6.34 0.72
N GLY A 224 -19.24 6.36 2.03
CA GLY A 224 -20.57 6.09 2.59
C GLY A 224 -20.99 4.62 2.49
N GLN A 225 -20.08 3.70 2.84
CA GLN A 225 -20.32 2.25 2.75
C GLN A 225 -20.86 1.67 4.08
N LEU A 226 -21.41 0.45 4.02
CA LEU A 226 -21.95 -0.29 5.18
C LEU A 226 -23.02 0.47 5.99
N GLY A 227 -23.84 1.28 5.30
CA GLY A 227 -24.88 2.08 5.95
C GLY A 227 -24.38 3.30 6.73
N VAL A 228 -23.05 3.52 6.76
CA VAL A 228 -22.43 4.69 7.38
C VAL A 228 -22.51 5.88 6.39
N PRO A 229 -22.93 7.08 6.81
CA PRO A 229 -22.90 8.27 5.96
C PRO A 229 -21.48 8.71 5.57
N ALA A 230 -21.34 9.33 4.39
CA ALA A 230 -20.05 9.75 3.85
C ALA A 230 -19.54 11.05 4.52
N TYR A 231 -18.34 10.96 5.10
CA TYR A 231 -17.58 12.04 5.72
C TYR A 231 -16.11 12.02 5.25
N PRO A 232 -15.82 12.37 3.99
CA PRO A 232 -14.47 12.25 3.41
C PRO A 232 -13.42 13.10 4.14
N ILE A 233 -13.81 14.25 4.69
CA ILE A 233 -12.94 15.16 5.46
C ILE A 233 -12.36 14.45 6.71
N SER A 234 -13.21 13.76 7.48
CA SER A 234 -12.79 13.05 8.69
C SER A 234 -12.20 11.67 8.41
N ALA A 235 -12.44 11.10 7.23
CA ALA A 235 -11.81 9.86 6.78
C ALA A 235 -10.29 10.02 6.55
N ILE A 236 -9.83 11.21 6.14
CA ILE A 236 -8.44 11.47 5.73
C ILE A 236 -7.41 11.21 6.84
N PRO A 237 -7.56 11.71 8.09
CA PRO A 237 -6.65 11.36 9.18
C PRO A 237 -6.61 9.85 9.50
N HIS A 238 -7.72 9.14 9.33
CA HIS A 238 -7.79 7.69 9.51
C HIS A 238 -7.03 6.95 8.40
N LEU A 239 -7.23 7.36 7.14
CA LEU A 239 -6.48 6.84 5.99
C LEU A 239 -4.97 7.10 6.14
N ALA A 240 -4.58 8.28 6.62
CA ALA A 240 -3.18 8.62 6.90
C ALA A 240 -2.58 7.77 8.02
N ARG A 241 -3.32 7.55 9.12
CA ARG A 241 -2.91 6.63 10.19
C ARG A 241 -2.68 5.21 9.63
N ALA A 242 -3.60 4.70 8.81
CA ALA A 242 -3.44 3.39 8.17
C ALA A 242 -2.25 3.36 7.20
N ALA A 243 -2.01 4.42 6.43
CA ALA A 243 -0.88 4.55 5.51
C ALA A 243 0.48 4.56 6.22
N THR A 244 0.56 5.17 7.41
CA THR A 244 1.75 5.18 8.27
C THR A 244 1.98 3.83 8.96
N LEU A 245 0.91 3.14 9.35
CA LEU A 245 0.96 1.81 9.97
C LEU A 245 1.08 0.65 8.96
N CYS A 246 0.99 0.91 7.65
CA CYS A 246 0.83 -0.15 6.65
C CYS A 246 1.95 -1.20 6.68
N SER A 247 1.59 -2.43 6.35
CA SER A 247 2.43 -3.64 6.42
C SER A 247 2.43 -4.39 5.08
N MET A 248 3.16 -5.51 4.98
CA MET A 248 3.02 -6.43 3.83
C MET A 248 1.59 -6.99 3.69
N ARG A 249 0.79 -6.99 4.76
CA ARG A 249 -0.61 -7.41 4.71
C ARG A 249 -1.52 -6.31 4.18
N VAL A 250 -1.30 -5.04 4.52
CA VAL A 250 -2.21 -3.94 4.14
C VAL A 250 -1.47 -2.76 3.46
N PRO A 251 -0.73 -2.98 2.36
CA PRO A 251 0.03 -1.90 1.71
C PRO A 251 -0.88 -0.88 0.98
N HIS A 252 -2.11 -1.28 0.65
CA HIS A 252 -3.14 -0.50 -0.04
C HIS A 252 -3.37 0.89 0.56
N ALA A 253 -3.38 1.02 1.89
CA ALA A 253 -3.67 2.29 2.56
C ALA A 253 -2.69 3.40 2.16
N ALA A 254 -1.39 3.06 2.02
CA ALA A 254 -0.38 4.01 1.59
C ALA A 254 -0.48 4.35 0.09
N TYR A 255 -0.83 3.38 -0.75
CA TYR A 255 -1.08 3.62 -2.17
C TYR A 255 -2.27 4.55 -2.41
N VAL A 256 -3.41 4.31 -1.73
CA VAL A 256 -4.63 5.11 -1.89
C VAL A 256 -4.40 6.55 -1.43
N LEU A 257 -3.72 6.74 -0.31
CA LEU A 257 -3.31 8.08 0.13
C LEU A 257 -2.39 8.74 -0.89
N ALA A 258 -1.38 8.04 -1.41
CA ALA A 258 -0.46 8.59 -2.40
C ALA A 258 -1.18 9.01 -3.69
N LEU A 259 -2.13 8.21 -4.20
CA LEU A 259 -2.92 8.58 -5.37
C LEU A 259 -3.76 9.83 -5.12
N LEU A 260 -4.47 9.90 -3.98
CA LEU A 260 -5.27 11.08 -3.62
C LEU A 260 -4.41 12.35 -3.56
N LEU A 261 -3.20 12.25 -3.00
CA LEU A 261 -2.25 13.36 -2.93
C LEU A 261 -1.59 13.72 -4.28
N LEU A 262 -1.57 12.83 -5.27
CA LEU A 262 -1.03 13.12 -6.61
C LEU A 262 -2.08 13.75 -7.53
N ASP A 263 -3.27 13.14 -7.60
CA ASP A 263 -4.40 13.54 -8.46
C ASP A 263 -4.83 14.99 -8.18
N GLU A 264 -4.92 15.37 -6.90
CA GLU A 264 -5.30 16.72 -6.49
C GLU A 264 -4.22 17.80 -6.78
N ASN A 265 -2.97 17.41 -7.10
CA ASN A 265 -1.83 18.31 -7.24
C ASN A 265 -1.31 18.46 -8.68
N GLU A 266 -2.01 17.95 -9.69
CA GLU A 266 -1.72 18.27 -11.10
C GLU A 266 -1.84 19.79 -11.35
N ASN A 267 -2.78 20.44 -10.67
CA ASN A 267 -3.03 21.89 -10.75
C ASN A 267 -2.34 22.72 -9.63
N GLY A 268 -1.68 22.08 -8.66
CA GLY A 268 -1.14 22.70 -7.45
C GLY A 268 0.30 22.27 -7.14
N ASN A 269 1.27 23.19 -7.26
CA ASN A 269 2.69 22.88 -7.05
C ASN A 269 3.12 22.97 -5.58
N VAL A 270 2.44 22.26 -4.68
CA VAL A 270 2.76 22.25 -3.25
C VAL A 270 3.78 21.15 -2.93
N GLN A 271 5.07 21.51 -3.02
CA GLN A 271 6.22 20.62 -2.80
C GLN A 271 6.11 19.65 -1.59
N PRO A 272 5.76 20.08 -0.36
CA PRO A 272 5.69 19.14 0.77
C PRO A 272 4.60 18.07 0.61
N VAL A 273 3.51 18.35 -0.11
CA VAL A 273 2.45 17.37 -0.35
C VAL A 273 2.93 16.30 -1.35
N ARG A 274 3.62 16.72 -2.40
CA ARG A 274 4.22 15.80 -3.39
C ARG A 274 5.26 14.88 -2.74
N GLU A 275 6.09 15.41 -1.85
CA GLU A 275 7.07 14.61 -1.09
C GLU A 275 6.41 13.58 -0.15
N ILE A 276 5.29 13.94 0.50
CA ILE A 276 4.50 12.98 1.31
C ILE A 276 3.90 11.89 0.40
N ALA A 277 3.34 12.27 -0.76
CA ALA A 277 2.80 11.33 -1.73
C ALA A 277 3.86 10.34 -2.23
N ARG A 278 5.07 10.83 -2.55
CA ARG A 278 6.23 10.00 -2.93
C ARG A 278 6.53 8.93 -1.89
N ARG A 279 6.69 9.34 -0.62
CA ARG A 279 7.03 8.43 0.49
C ARG A 279 5.99 7.34 0.70
N HIS A 280 4.70 7.66 0.61
CA HIS A 280 3.64 6.66 0.76
C HIS A 280 3.55 5.73 -0.46
N LEU A 281 3.83 6.22 -1.67
CA LEU A 281 3.88 5.39 -2.87
C LEU A 281 5.08 4.43 -2.83
N GLU A 282 6.28 4.94 -2.52
CA GLU A 282 7.51 4.16 -2.29
C GLU A 282 7.31 3.13 -1.17
N ARG A 283 6.65 3.49 -0.06
CA ARG A 283 6.31 2.58 1.05
C ARG A 283 5.37 1.44 0.61
N ALA A 284 4.36 1.73 -0.21
CA ALA A 284 3.47 0.68 -0.74
C ALA A 284 4.22 -0.27 -1.68
N ALA A 285 5.08 0.25 -2.55
CA ALA A 285 5.89 -0.56 -3.46
C ALA A 285 6.96 -1.40 -2.73
N TYR A 286 7.52 -0.86 -1.64
CA TYR A 286 8.44 -1.58 -0.74
C TYR A 286 7.77 -2.80 -0.10
N PHE A 287 6.50 -2.67 0.32
CA PHE A 287 5.68 -3.78 0.81
C PHE A 287 5.07 -4.65 -0.32
N HIS A 288 5.77 -4.76 -1.45
CA HIS A 288 5.41 -5.61 -2.59
C HIS A 288 4.05 -5.30 -3.22
N TYR A 289 3.47 -4.11 -3.06
CA TYR A 289 2.18 -3.85 -3.69
C TYR A 289 2.32 -3.60 -5.20
N ALA A 290 1.91 -4.59 -6.00
CA ALA A 290 2.13 -4.62 -7.44
C ALA A 290 1.58 -3.39 -8.20
N PRO A 291 0.38 -2.83 -7.88
CA PRO A 291 -0.08 -1.58 -8.48
C PRO A 291 0.76 -0.34 -8.09
N ALA A 292 1.34 -0.29 -6.88
CA ALA A 292 2.30 0.76 -6.53
C ALA A 292 3.60 0.63 -7.32
N GLN A 293 4.11 -0.59 -7.49
CA GLN A 293 5.31 -0.85 -8.30
C GLN A 293 5.09 -0.45 -9.77
N LEU A 294 3.94 -0.83 -10.36
CA LEU A 294 3.54 -0.38 -11.70
C LEU A 294 3.47 1.16 -11.78
N LYS A 295 2.81 1.81 -10.81
CA LYS A 295 2.65 3.27 -10.80
C LYS A 295 3.98 4.01 -10.65
N ILE A 296 4.90 3.53 -9.81
CA ILE A 296 6.25 4.10 -9.70
C ILE A 296 7.03 3.90 -11.01
N GLY A 297 6.92 2.73 -11.64
CA GLY A 297 7.50 2.47 -12.96
C GLY A 297 7.07 3.50 -14.00
N GLN A 298 5.77 3.81 -14.05
CA GLN A 298 5.17 4.86 -14.90
C GLN A 298 5.65 6.27 -14.53
N CYS A 299 5.74 6.58 -13.24
CA CYS A 299 6.21 7.88 -12.76
C CYS A 299 7.66 8.16 -13.19
N TYR A 300 8.56 7.17 -13.08
CA TYR A 300 9.94 7.26 -13.57
C TYR A 300 10.03 7.22 -15.11
N GLU A 301 9.15 6.49 -15.81
CA GLU A 301 9.13 6.48 -17.28
C GLU A 301 8.74 7.85 -17.85
N HIS A 302 7.67 8.44 -17.35
CA HIS A 302 7.06 9.64 -17.92
C HIS A 302 7.48 10.95 -17.23
N ALA A 303 8.34 10.89 -16.21
CA ALA A 303 8.75 12.02 -15.36
C ALA A 303 7.54 12.70 -14.67
N ILE A 304 6.64 11.90 -14.09
CA ILE A 304 5.47 12.43 -13.38
C ILE A 304 5.95 12.92 -12.01
N ALA A 305 5.87 14.24 -11.79
CA ALA A 305 6.25 14.86 -10.52
C ALA A 305 5.56 14.15 -9.33
N PRO A 306 6.29 13.86 -8.24
CA PRO A 306 7.65 14.32 -7.89
C PRO A 306 8.81 13.51 -8.48
N PHE A 307 8.56 12.50 -9.31
CA PHE A 307 9.61 11.61 -9.82
C PHE A 307 10.29 12.21 -11.06
N SER A 308 11.63 12.30 -11.03
CA SER A 308 12.46 12.61 -12.20
C SER A 308 12.49 11.42 -13.17
N HIS A 309 12.81 11.64 -14.45
CA HIS A 309 12.98 10.54 -15.38
C HIS A 309 14.16 9.63 -14.99
N ASP A 310 13.90 8.35 -14.75
CA ASP A 310 14.92 7.33 -14.51
C ASP A 310 14.53 6.01 -15.21
N PRO A 311 15.18 5.68 -16.36
CA PRO A 311 14.87 4.45 -17.09
C PRO A 311 15.25 3.18 -16.32
N VAL A 312 16.27 3.24 -15.45
CA VAL A 312 16.77 2.08 -14.72
C VAL A 312 15.83 1.75 -13.57
N LEU A 313 15.45 2.74 -12.75
CA LEU A 313 14.44 2.54 -11.71
C LEU A 313 13.08 2.16 -12.31
N SER A 314 12.68 2.75 -13.44
CA SER A 314 11.45 2.37 -14.14
C SER A 314 11.42 0.87 -14.47
N VAL A 315 12.48 0.34 -15.10
CA VAL A 315 12.60 -1.10 -15.39
C VAL A 315 12.65 -1.96 -14.13
N VAL A 316 13.35 -1.55 -13.08
CA VAL A 316 13.39 -2.31 -11.81
C VAL A 316 11.99 -2.43 -11.19
N TYR A 317 11.24 -1.33 -11.08
CA TYR A 317 9.88 -1.37 -10.53
C TYR A 317 8.89 -2.12 -11.43
N TYR A 318 8.99 -1.98 -12.75
CA TYR A 318 8.21 -2.81 -13.67
C TYR A 318 8.59 -4.30 -13.59
N THR A 319 9.84 -4.64 -13.30
CA THR A 319 10.27 -6.04 -13.12
C THR A 319 9.59 -6.66 -11.89
N PHE A 320 9.59 -5.97 -10.75
CA PHE A 320 8.86 -6.45 -9.56
C PHE A 320 7.35 -6.61 -9.80
N ALA A 321 6.73 -5.68 -10.55
CA ALA A 321 5.33 -5.81 -10.95
C ALA A 321 5.10 -7.01 -11.91
N SER A 322 5.98 -7.20 -12.88
CA SER A 322 5.97 -8.30 -13.86
C SER A 322 6.13 -9.68 -13.20
N GLU A 323 6.98 -9.79 -12.17
CA GLU A 323 7.13 -10.99 -11.34
C GLU A 323 5.85 -11.34 -10.58
N GLN A 324 5.10 -10.32 -10.12
CA GLN A 324 3.79 -10.49 -9.48
C GLN A 324 2.63 -10.68 -10.47
N GLY A 325 2.93 -10.83 -11.77
CA GLY A 325 1.94 -11.14 -12.78
C GLY A 325 1.25 -9.94 -13.41
N VAL A 326 1.61 -8.70 -13.09
CA VAL A 326 1.05 -7.47 -13.72
C VAL A 326 1.33 -7.48 -15.23
N PRO A 327 0.31 -7.61 -16.10
CA PRO A 327 0.57 -7.68 -17.53
C PRO A 327 0.85 -6.32 -18.18
N GLU A 328 0.40 -5.21 -17.59
CA GLU A 328 0.75 -3.85 -18.03
C GLU A 328 2.25 -3.60 -17.87
N ALA A 329 2.86 -4.17 -16.82
CA ALA A 329 4.30 -4.10 -16.58
C ALA A 329 5.08 -4.95 -17.61
N ASP A 330 4.54 -6.11 -18.02
CA ASP A 330 5.12 -6.90 -19.12
C ASP A 330 5.15 -6.07 -20.43
N VAL A 331 4.08 -5.34 -20.76
CA VAL A 331 4.06 -4.45 -21.94
C VAL A 331 5.06 -3.30 -21.80
N ALA A 332 5.18 -2.70 -20.62
CA ALA A 332 6.13 -1.62 -20.37
C ALA A 332 7.60 -2.08 -20.43
N LEU A 333 7.92 -3.27 -19.90
CA LEU A 333 9.25 -3.89 -20.04
C LEU A 333 9.55 -4.20 -21.51
N SER A 334 8.59 -4.72 -22.27
CA SER A 334 8.73 -4.94 -23.71
C SER A 334 9.15 -3.66 -24.44
N LYS A 335 8.48 -2.54 -24.14
CA LYS A 335 8.81 -1.21 -24.69
C LYS A 335 10.18 -0.71 -24.22
N TRP A 336 10.54 -0.95 -22.95
CA TRP A 336 11.85 -0.56 -22.44
C TRP A 336 13.00 -1.30 -23.12
N TYR A 337 12.93 -2.63 -23.26
CA TYR A 337 13.99 -3.39 -23.92
C TYR A 337 14.03 -3.14 -25.44
N LEU A 338 12.90 -2.79 -26.07
CA LEU A 338 12.84 -2.32 -27.44
C LEU A 338 13.59 -0.98 -27.65
N CYS A 339 13.63 -0.12 -26.63
CA CYS A 339 14.36 1.14 -26.66
C CYS A 339 15.82 1.02 -26.17
N GLY A 340 16.04 0.27 -25.09
CA GLY A 340 17.15 0.55 -24.18
C GLY A 340 16.96 1.89 -23.43
N SER A 341 17.76 2.10 -22.38
CA SER A 341 17.69 3.30 -21.53
C SER A 341 18.11 4.60 -22.23
N GLY A 342 19.08 4.53 -23.14
CA GLY A 342 19.69 5.72 -23.76
C GLY A 342 20.50 6.60 -22.80
N VAL A 343 20.80 6.12 -21.59
CA VAL A 343 21.56 6.85 -20.54
C VAL A 343 22.90 6.15 -20.29
N ALA A 344 23.95 6.95 -20.04
CA ALA A 344 25.27 6.41 -19.71
C ALA A 344 25.21 5.58 -18.41
N GLY A 345 25.67 4.32 -18.47
CA GLY A 345 25.57 3.37 -17.35
C GLY A 345 24.22 2.64 -17.22
N GLY A 346 23.26 2.90 -18.11
CA GLY A 346 22.01 2.13 -18.19
C GLY A 346 22.09 0.91 -19.11
N PHE A 347 20.96 0.23 -19.32
CA PHE A 347 20.84 -0.94 -20.18
C PHE A 347 20.67 -0.57 -21.67
N GLY A 348 21.16 -1.43 -22.56
CA GLY A 348 21.04 -1.31 -24.02
C GLY A 348 19.70 -1.85 -24.57
N LYS A 349 19.53 -1.74 -25.90
CA LYS A 349 18.41 -2.35 -26.63
C LYS A 349 18.58 -3.88 -26.62
N ASP A 350 17.54 -4.62 -26.27
CA ASP A 350 17.46 -6.08 -26.42
C ASP A 350 16.10 -6.45 -27.01
N GLU A 351 16.08 -6.67 -28.33
CA GLU A 351 14.86 -7.01 -29.06
C GLU A 351 14.34 -8.42 -28.72
N ARG A 352 15.21 -9.35 -28.29
CA ARG A 352 14.78 -10.70 -27.90
C ARG A 352 14.04 -10.65 -26.58
N LEU A 353 14.58 -9.90 -25.62
CA LEU A 353 13.93 -9.70 -24.32
C LEU A 353 12.63 -8.90 -24.46
N ALA A 354 12.57 -7.94 -25.39
CA ALA A 354 11.31 -7.30 -25.76
C ALA A 354 10.25 -8.30 -26.24
N VAL A 355 10.58 -9.18 -27.19
CA VAL A 355 9.66 -10.24 -27.67
C VAL A 355 9.21 -11.18 -26.53
N VAL A 356 10.10 -11.53 -25.59
CA VAL A 356 9.74 -12.37 -24.43
C VAL A 356 8.69 -11.71 -23.55
N PHE A 357 8.84 -10.42 -23.24
CA PHE A 357 7.86 -9.69 -22.42
C PHE A 357 6.54 -9.42 -23.16
N ALA A 358 6.58 -9.12 -24.47
CA ALA A 358 5.36 -9.03 -25.28
C ALA A 358 4.61 -10.36 -25.36
N ASP A 359 5.30 -11.50 -25.54
CA ASP A 359 4.67 -12.83 -25.55
C ASP A 359 4.05 -13.16 -24.19
N LYS A 360 4.72 -12.80 -23.09
CA LYS A 360 4.18 -12.93 -21.72
C LYS A 360 2.90 -12.11 -21.52
N ALA A 361 2.85 -10.87 -22.00
CA ALA A 361 1.65 -10.03 -21.98
C ALA A 361 0.53 -10.57 -22.89
N ALA A 362 0.88 -11.04 -24.10
CA ALA A 362 -0.05 -11.57 -25.08
C ALA A 362 -0.70 -12.89 -24.60
N ARG A 363 0.04 -13.76 -23.92
CA ARG A 363 -0.49 -14.99 -23.28
C ARG A 363 -1.52 -14.69 -22.18
N LYS A 364 -1.36 -13.58 -21.46
CA LYS A 364 -2.36 -13.06 -20.51
C LYS A 364 -3.53 -12.36 -21.19
N GLY A 365 -3.53 -12.29 -22.52
CA GLY A 365 -4.61 -11.76 -23.34
C GLY A 365 -4.69 -10.24 -23.42
N ILE A 366 -3.64 -9.50 -23.03
CA ILE A 366 -3.66 -8.03 -23.10
C ILE A 366 -3.53 -7.55 -24.56
N PRO A 367 -4.45 -6.69 -25.05
CA PRO A 367 -4.46 -6.31 -26.47
C PRO A 367 -3.22 -5.55 -26.95
N SER A 368 -2.58 -4.76 -26.08
CA SER A 368 -1.33 -4.06 -26.41
C SER A 368 -0.13 -5.02 -26.49
N GLY A 369 -0.11 -6.10 -25.71
CA GLY A 369 0.87 -7.19 -25.84
C GLY A 369 0.68 -7.99 -27.13
N GLU A 370 -0.56 -8.35 -27.47
CA GLU A 370 -0.90 -8.97 -28.75
C GLU A 370 -0.55 -8.06 -29.94
N PHE A 371 -0.82 -6.77 -29.84
CA PHE A 371 -0.40 -5.79 -30.85
C PHE A 371 1.12 -5.71 -30.99
N ALA A 372 1.87 -5.68 -29.88
CA ALA A 372 3.34 -5.67 -29.90
C ALA A 372 3.90 -6.92 -30.60
N MET A 373 3.35 -8.11 -30.33
CA MET A 373 3.70 -9.34 -31.05
C MET A 373 3.40 -9.27 -32.56
N GLY A 374 2.29 -8.61 -32.94
CA GLY A 374 1.98 -8.33 -34.35
C GLY A 374 3.01 -7.40 -34.99
N TYR A 375 3.37 -6.31 -34.31
CA TYR A 375 4.36 -5.32 -34.76
C TYR A 375 5.77 -5.91 -34.88
N TYR A 376 6.20 -6.72 -33.91
CA TYR A 376 7.51 -7.39 -33.95
C TYR A 376 7.61 -8.39 -35.11
N ALA A 377 6.54 -9.15 -35.39
CA ALA A 377 6.46 -10.01 -36.56
C ALA A 377 6.38 -9.22 -37.89
N GLU A 378 5.72 -8.06 -37.91
CA GLU A 378 5.59 -7.24 -39.14
C GLU A 378 6.93 -6.60 -39.55
N VAL A 379 7.67 -6.08 -38.58
CA VAL A 379 8.95 -5.39 -38.80
C VAL A 379 10.13 -6.36 -38.86
N GLY A 380 10.09 -7.46 -38.09
CA GLY A 380 11.19 -8.39 -37.89
C GLY A 380 12.09 -8.04 -36.71
N ILE A 381 11.50 -7.57 -35.60
CA ILE A 381 12.20 -7.12 -34.38
C ILE A 381 12.37 -8.31 -33.45
N GLY A 382 13.61 -8.69 -33.11
CA GLY A 382 13.91 -9.81 -32.21
C GLY A 382 13.48 -11.21 -32.70
N MET A 383 12.73 -11.27 -33.81
CA MET A 383 12.17 -12.48 -34.42
C MET A 383 12.12 -12.35 -35.95
N PRO A 384 12.06 -13.45 -36.72
CA PRO A 384 11.92 -13.38 -38.18
C PRO A 384 10.66 -12.62 -38.61
N LYS A 385 10.77 -11.85 -39.68
CA LYS A 385 9.66 -11.11 -40.28
C LYS A 385 8.63 -12.07 -40.88
N ASP A 386 7.38 -11.96 -40.44
CA ASP A 386 6.26 -12.81 -40.85
C ASP A 386 4.95 -11.99 -40.83
N ILE A 387 4.48 -11.61 -42.02
CA ILE A 387 3.26 -10.81 -42.21
C ILE A 387 1.99 -11.62 -41.93
N ALA A 388 2.01 -12.95 -42.12
CA ALA A 388 0.85 -13.79 -41.83
C ALA A 388 0.62 -13.86 -40.31
N ARG A 389 1.68 -14.15 -39.55
CA ARG A 389 1.67 -14.15 -38.09
C ARG A 389 1.38 -12.76 -37.51
N ALA A 390 1.87 -11.70 -38.14
CA ALA A 390 1.51 -10.33 -37.76
C ALA A 390 0.00 -10.06 -37.86
N ARG A 391 -0.63 -10.48 -38.97
CA ARG A 391 -2.09 -10.36 -39.15
C ARG A 391 -2.88 -11.16 -38.12
N GLU A 392 -2.47 -12.39 -37.79
CA GLU A 392 -3.13 -13.19 -36.74
C GLU A 392 -3.13 -12.48 -35.37
N TRP A 393 -1.97 -11.93 -34.97
CA TRP A 393 -1.86 -11.20 -33.72
C TRP A 393 -2.67 -9.91 -33.70
N TYR A 394 -2.63 -9.12 -34.78
CA TYR A 394 -3.48 -7.94 -34.90
C TYR A 394 -4.97 -8.29 -34.92
N GLN A 395 -5.39 -9.42 -35.50
CA GLN A 395 -6.79 -9.88 -35.43
C GLN A 395 -7.23 -10.15 -34.00
N ARG A 396 -6.39 -10.78 -33.17
CA ARG A 396 -6.68 -11.01 -31.73
C ARG A 396 -6.84 -9.70 -30.96
N ALA A 397 -5.92 -8.76 -31.13
CA ALA A 397 -6.00 -7.44 -30.49
C ALA A 397 -7.21 -6.62 -30.99
N SER A 398 -7.50 -6.65 -32.30
CA SER A 398 -8.62 -5.98 -32.95
C SER A 398 -9.99 -6.49 -32.48
N ALA A 399 -10.11 -7.81 -32.28
CA ALA A 399 -11.30 -8.46 -31.74
C ALA A 399 -11.61 -7.98 -30.30
N LYS A 400 -10.59 -7.62 -29.53
CA LYS A 400 -10.70 -7.01 -28.19
C LYS A 400 -10.88 -5.49 -28.23
N GLY A 401 -11.08 -4.90 -29.41
CA GLY A 401 -11.35 -3.48 -29.58
C GLY A 401 -10.11 -2.58 -29.57
N TYR A 402 -8.90 -3.12 -29.74
CA TYR A 402 -7.69 -2.29 -29.83
C TYR A 402 -7.63 -1.58 -31.19
N GLN A 403 -7.80 -0.26 -31.19
CA GLN A 403 -8.00 0.51 -32.44
C GLN A 403 -6.76 0.47 -33.34
N GLN A 404 -5.55 0.65 -32.79
CA GLN A 404 -4.31 0.56 -33.57
C GLN A 404 -4.17 -0.79 -34.31
N ALA A 405 -4.67 -1.89 -33.75
CA ALA A 405 -4.67 -3.20 -34.42
C ALA A 405 -5.64 -3.23 -35.62
N ARG A 406 -6.80 -2.58 -35.51
CA ARG A 406 -7.75 -2.41 -36.63
C ARG A 406 -7.13 -1.60 -37.75
N ASP A 407 -6.46 -0.51 -37.40
CA ASP A 407 -5.83 0.40 -38.37
C ASP A 407 -4.65 -0.27 -39.08
N ARG A 408 -3.80 -1.03 -38.36
CA ARG A 408 -2.74 -1.86 -38.97
C ARG A 408 -3.30 -2.97 -39.86
N LEU A 409 -4.38 -3.65 -39.48
CA LEU A 409 -5.03 -4.65 -40.34
C LEU A 409 -5.56 -4.02 -41.63
N ALA A 410 -6.20 -2.85 -41.54
CA ALA A 410 -6.66 -2.13 -42.73
C ALA A 410 -5.49 -1.79 -43.65
N ALA A 411 -4.40 -1.25 -43.12
CA ALA A 411 -3.18 -0.92 -43.88
C ALA A 411 -2.52 -2.16 -44.54
N LEU A 412 -2.56 -3.33 -43.87
CA LEU A 412 -2.05 -4.59 -44.40
C LEU A 412 -3.00 -5.32 -45.36
N THR A 413 -4.24 -4.87 -45.51
CA THR A 413 -5.27 -5.50 -46.37
C THR A 413 -5.54 -4.67 -47.64
N GLN A 414 -5.01 -3.45 -47.72
CA GLN A 414 -5.05 -2.63 -48.93
C GLN A 414 -4.32 -3.30 -50.12
N PRO A 415 -4.72 -3.02 -51.38
CA PRO A 415 -4.11 -3.61 -52.57
C PRO A 415 -2.63 -3.25 -52.74
N ALA A 416 -2.18 -2.13 -52.15
CA ALA A 416 -0.79 -1.83 -51.89
C ALA A 416 -0.55 -1.89 -50.35
N PRO A 417 -0.16 -3.04 -49.79
CA PRO A 417 -0.05 -3.20 -48.33
C PRO A 417 1.09 -2.36 -47.77
N GLN A 418 0.75 -1.46 -46.83
CA GLN A 418 1.72 -0.54 -46.22
C GLN A 418 2.47 -1.24 -45.07
N VAL A 419 3.46 -2.05 -45.43
CA VAL A 419 4.32 -2.78 -44.48
C VAL A 419 5.33 -1.83 -43.84
N LEU A 420 5.40 -1.84 -42.52
CA LEU A 420 6.33 -1.03 -41.73
C LEU A 420 7.81 -1.37 -42.02
N SER A 421 8.64 -0.33 -42.09
CA SER A 421 10.08 -0.43 -42.29
C SER A 421 10.84 -0.29 -40.97
N GLY A 422 11.89 -1.09 -40.79
CA GLY A 422 12.80 -0.99 -39.63
C GLY A 422 13.47 0.40 -39.49
N ARG A 423 13.58 1.17 -40.58
CA ARG A 423 14.09 2.57 -40.53
C ARG A 423 13.08 3.55 -39.92
N GLU A 424 11.80 3.34 -40.17
CA GLU A 424 10.72 4.15 -39.58
C GLU A 424 10.63 3.87 -38.08
N HIS A 425 10.73 2.58 -37.72
CA HIS A 425 10.82 2.12 -36.33
C HIS A 425 11.97 2.80 -35.55
N GLU A 426 13.21 2.75 -36.04
CA GLU A 426 14.36 3.30 -35.31
C GLU A 426 14.31 4.84 -35.14
N THR A 427 13.76 5.55 -36.13
CA THR A 427 13.54 7.02 -36.01
C THR A 427 12.45 7.36 -34.99
N GLN A 428 11.38 6.55 -34.90
CA GLN A 428 10.33 6.68 -33.87
C GLN A 428 10.88 6.44 -32.46
N LEU A 429 11.66 5.37 -32.24
CA LEU A 429 12.29 5.09 -30.94
C LEU A 429 13.14 6.27 -30.45
N THR A 430 13.94 6.84 -31.36
CA THR A 430 14.82 7.99 -31.06
C THR A 430 14.01 9.22 -30.63
N ARG A 431 12.88 9.49 -31.30
CA ARG A 431 11.97 10.59 -30.94
C ARG A 431 11.34 10.39 -29.55
N GLN A 432 10.83 9.18 -29.26
CA GLN A 432 10.20 8.88 -27.97
C GLN A 432 11.17 9.09 -26.79
N ARG A 433 12.37 8.50 -26.83
CA ARG A 433 13.40 8.67 -25.78
C ARG A 433 13.74 10.15 -25.53
N THR A 434 13.86 10.94 -26.59
CA THR A 434 14.19 12.36 -26.49
C THR A 434 13.08 13.16 -25.78
N SER A 435 11.81 12.86 -26.06
CA SER A 435 10.64 13.56 -25.48
C SER A 435 10.48 13.36 -23.95
N ALA A 436 10.79 12.17 -23.43
CA ALA A 436 10.69 11.88 -22.00
C ALA A 436 11.79 12.63 -21.22
N LYS A 437 13.02 12.59 -21.75
CA LYS A 437 14.16 13.34 -21.22
C LYS A 437 13.91 14.84 -21.20
N GLN A 438 13.35 15.40 -22.29
CA GLN A 438 13.00 16.81 -22.38
C GLN A 438 11.94 17.23 -21.34
N ARG A 439 10.89 16.41 -21.12
CA ARG A 439 9.90 16.66 -20.05
C ARG A 439 10.54 16.75 -18.67
N SER A 440 11.43 15.82 -18.33
CA SER A 440 12.14 15.84 -17.05
C SER A 440 13.07 17.05 -16.90
N GLN A 441 13.71 17.49 -17.99
CA GLN A 441 14.55 18.70 -17.99
C GLN A 441 13.72 19.98 -17.86
N ALA A 442 12.52 20.03 -18.45
CA ALA A 442 11.61 21.17 -18.31
C ALA A 442 10.99 21.30 -16.90
N MET A 443 10.81 20.18 -16.18
CA MET A 443 10.38 20.19 -14.78
C MET A 443 11.50 20.56 -13.79
N ALA A 444 12.76 20.34 -14.16
CA ALA A 444 13.91 20.84 -13.42
C ALA A 444 14.11 22.34 -13.70
N MET A 445 13.46 23.19 -12.90
CA MET A 445 13.66 24.65 -12.94
C MET A 445 15.16 24.99 -12.90
N PRO A 446 15.62 26.01 -13.66
CA PRO A 446 17.02 26.38 -13.68
C PRO A 446 17.47 26.82 -12.30
N THR A 447 18.37 26.06 -11.68
CA THR A 447 19.12 26.51 -10.51
C THR A 447 19.84 27.80 -10.89
N VAL A 448 19.61 28.86 -10.11
CA VAL A 448 20.36 30.13 -10.20
C VAL A 448 21.85 29.79 -10.28
N PRO A 449 22.60 30.33 -11.27
CA PRO A 449 24.01 29.97 -11.42
C PRO A 449 24.76 30.30 -10.12
N PRO A 450 25.66 29.41 -9.66
CA PRO A 450 26.46 29.70 -8.48
C PRO A 450 27.27 30.99 -8.73
N TYR A 451 27.31 31.84 -7.71
CA TYR A 451 28.07 33.09 -7.73
C TYR A 451 29.47 32.86 -8.30
N ALA A 452 29.81 33.63 -9.33
CA ALA A 452 31.15 33.59 -9.91
C ALA A 452 32.19 33.87 -8.81
N HIS A 453 33.20 33.01 -8.71
CA HIS A 453 34.30 33.20 -7.77
C HIS A 453 35.00 34.54 -8.06
N ALA A 454 35.01 35.44 -7.07
CA ALA A 454 35.98 36.53 -7.05
C ALA A 454 37.40 35.93 -6.96
N PRO A 455 38.40 36.49 -7.68
CA PRO A 455 39.74 35.93 -7.72
C PRO A 455 40.43 36.04 -6.36
N ALA A 456 41.16 35.00 -5.98
CA ALA A 456 41.96 34.99 -4.76
C ALA A 456 43.15 35.96 -4.88
N LEU A 457 43.33 36.80 -3.87
CA LEU A 457 44.57 37.56 -3.68
C LEU A 457 45.55 36.70 -2.85
N GLU A 458 46.72 36.44 -3.41
CA GLU A 458 47.81 35.75 -2.74
C GLU A 458 48.35 36.59 -1.57
N ALA A 459 48.65 35.92 -0.44
CA ALA A 459 49.39 36.51 0.67
C ALA A 459 50.41 35.50 1.20
N SER A 460 51.69 35.84 1.03
CA SER A 460 52.85 34.97 1.22
C SER A 460 53.17 34.68 2.70
N VAL A 461 53.69 33.48 2.99
CA VAL A 461 54.21 33.09 4.32
C VAL A 461 55.75 33.03 4.28
N PRO A 462 56.48 33.70 5.21
CA PRO A 462 57.94 33.67 5.27
C PRO A 462 58.50 32.47 6.10
N PRO A 463 59.81 32.14 5.96
CA PRO A 463 60.41 30.89 6.46
C PRO A 463 60.95 30.93 7.92
N PRO A 464 61.41 29.78 8.50
CA PRO A 464 61.54 29.61 9.96
C PRO A 464 62.97 29.45 10.52
N THR A 465 63.23 29.94 11.75
CA THR A 465 64.28 29.55 12.74
C THR A 465 64.06 30.34 14.06
N THR A 466 64.49 30.01 15.30
CA THR A 466 65.39 28.98 15.90
C THR A 466 65.10 28.83 17.42
N ALA A 467 65.28 27.61 18.01
CA ALA A 467 65.74 27.26 19.39
C ALA A 467 65.15 27.93 20.69
N ARG A 468 65.11 27.36 21.92
CA ARG A 468 65.11 25.99 22.54
C ARG A 468 64.60 26.11 24.04
N PRO A 469 64.37 25.02 24.81
CA PRO A 469 63.48 24.99 26.02
C PRO A 469 64.22 24.96 27.40
N PRO A 470 63.55 24.73 28.58
CA PRO A 470 63.20 23.36 29.05
C PRO A 470 61.88 23.20 29.89
N TYR A 471 61.64 21.95 30.33
CA TYR A 471 60.55 21.34 31.15
C TYR A 471 60.26 22.01 32.53
N GLN A 472 59.12 21.80 33.26
CA GLN A 472 58.66 20.53 33.88
C GLN A 472 57.18 20.47 34.39
N VAL A 473 56.54 19.30 34.16
CA VAL A 473 55.69 18.42 35.03
C VAL A 473 54.68 19.00 36.06
N SER A 474 53.37 18.71 35.89
CA SER A 474 52.50 17.93 36.85
C SER A 474 50.98 18.00 36.53
N ARG A 475 50.20 16.93 36.86
CA ARG A 475 48.71 16.89 36.87
C ARG A 475 48.17 16.86 38.34
N PRO A 476 46.90 16.51 38.66
CA PRO A 476 45.83 17.48 38.98
C PRO A 476 45.12 17.24 40.34
N HIS A 477 44.22 18.14 40.79
CA HIS A 477 42.92 17.77 41.44
C HIS A 477 42.02 18.96 41.85
N ARG A 478 40.72 18.83 41.51
CA ARG A 478 39.48 19.00 42.32
C ARG A 478 39.30 20.17 43.33
N ALA A 479 38.12 20.83 43.23
CA ALA A 479 37.13 21.14 44.28
C ALA A 479 36.76 22.61 44.63
N GLN A 480 35.44 22.83 44.72
CA GLN A 480 34.68 23.62 45.73
C GLN A 480 34.32 25.11 45.53
N VAL A 481 33.37 25.52 46.39
CA VAL A 481 32.32 26.56 46.27
C VAL A 481 32.64 27.78 47.17
N PRO A 482 32.18 29.02 46.86
CA PRO A 482 32.26 30.17 47.76
C PRO A 482 30.94 30.55 48.49
N PRO A 483 30.95 31.40 49.56
CA PRO A 483 29.99 31.26 50.68
C PRO A 483 29.06 32.48 51.00
N HIS A 484 28.58 32.50 52.25
CA HIS A 484 27.36 33.09 52.85
C HIS A 484 27.30 34.60 53.21
N ASN A 485 26.07 35.15 53.31
CA ASN A 485 25.47 35.88 54.47
C ASN A 485 24.10 36.49 54.05
N GLY A 486 23.00 36.59 54.84
CA GLY A 486 22.63 36.01 56.15
C GLY A 486 21.30 36.60 56.71
N ARG A 487 20.72 35.98 57.77
CA ARG A 487 19.76 36.51 58.79
C ARG A 487 18.24 36.11 58.77
N LEU A 488 17.90 35.13 59.63
CA LEU A 488 16.73 34.97 60.58
C LEU A 488 15.27 35.19 60.06
N GLN A 489 14.26 34.35 60.35
CA GLN A 489 13.69 34.01 61.68
C GLN A 489 12.74 32.77 61.66
N HIS A 490 12.56 32.12 62.83
CA HIS A 490 11.39 31.35 63.40
C HIS A 490 10.31 30.68 62.50
N ALA A 491 9.72 29.51 62.81
CA ALA A 491 9.92 28.49 63.87
C ALA A 491 9.17 27.16 63.56
N GLN A 492 9.58 26.08 64.27
CA GLN A 492 8.85 24.89 64.80
C GLN A 492 7.36 24.65 64.39
N GLY A 493 6.83 23.42 64.27
CA GLY A 493 7.30 22.05 64.58
C GLY A 493 6.21 20.99 64.22
N ALA A 494 6.44 19.69 64.46
CA ALA A 494 5.62 18.57 63.94
C ALA A 494 4.76 17.81 65.01
N PRO A 495 4.35 16.51 64.85
CA PRO A 495 2.96 15.98 64.80
C PRO A 495 2.56 15.14 66.08
N PRO A 496 1.57 14.19 66.16
CA PRO A 496 0.62 13.59 65.18
C PRO A 496 -0.84 13.25 65.67
N ASN A 497 -1.60 12.49 64.84
CA ASN A 497 -2.72 11.55 65.14
C ASN A 497 -3.90 11.90 66.08
N ALA A 498 -5.14 11.95 65.54
CA ALA A 498 -6.36 11.35 66.12
C ALA A 498 -7.60 11.36 65.15
N ARG A 499 -8.54 10.43 65.36
CA ARG A 499 -9.93 10.31 64.82
C ARG A 499 -10.90 10.31 66.04
N PRO A 500 -12.25 10.32 65.91
CA PRO A 500 -13.17 10.73 64.82
C PRO A 500 -14.31 11.69 65.29
N ALA A 501 -15.14 12.24 64.38
CA ALA A 501 -16.60 12.48 64.56
C ALA A 501 -17.28 13.08 63.29
N HIS A 502 -18.61 12.97 63.18
CA HIS A 502 -19.43 13.38 62.03
C HIS A 502 -19.67 14.91 61.91
N ALA A 503 -19.77 15.41 60.66
CA ALA A 503 -20.90 16.26 60.20
C ALA A 503 -20.94 16.47 58.67
N GLN A 504 -22.10 16.19 58.08
CA GLN A 504 -22.78 16.89 56.95
C GLN A 504 -22.03 17.28 55.65
N SER A 505 -22.60 16.83 54.53
CA SER A 505 -22.16 17.05 53.14
C SER A 505 -22.78 18.29 52.45
N PRO A 506 -22.05 19.03 51.59
CA PRO A 506 -22.58 20.06 50.70
C PRO A 506 -23.00 19.54 49.30
N PRO A 507 -23.82 20.29 48.53
CA PRO A 507 -24.48 19.81 47.29
C PRO A 507 -23.70 20.08 45.98
N PRO A 508 -24.08 19.43 44.86
CA PRO A 508 -23.50 19.64 43.52
C PRO A 508 -24.21 20.73 42.69
N PRO A 509 -23.56 21.30 41.65
CA PRO A 509 -24.19 22.30 40.78
C PRO A 509 -24.86 21.72 39.50
N LEU A 510 -26.16 21.99 39.40
CA LEU A 510 -26.94 22.39 38.22
C LEU A 510 -27.02 21.49 36.96
N HIS A 511 -28.22 20.95 36.75
CA HIS A 511 -28.81 20.58 35.46
C HIS A 511 -29.93 21.58 35.11
N MET A 512 -30.04 22.02 33.85
CA MET A 512 -31.13 22.91 33.37
C MET A 512 -31.74 22.41 32.06
N GLN A 513 -32.62 21.43 32.22
CA GLN A 513 -33.95 21.29 31.61
C GLN A 513 -34.22 21.78 30.16
N GLN A 514 -34.50 20.82 29.29
CA GLN A 514 -35.10 21.05 27.96
C GLN A 514 -36.58 21.50 28.07
N GLN A 515 -37.04 22.34 27.13
CA GLN A 515 -38.46 22.65 26.94
C GLN A 515 -38.90 22.29 25.50
N ALA A 516 -40.09 21.70 25.37
CA ALA A 516 -40.70 21.34 24.09
C ALA A 516 -41.92 22.24 23.78
N PRO A 517 -42.12 22.71 22.53
CA PRO A 517 -43.30 23.49 22.14
C PRO A 517 -44.57 22.62 21.93
N ARG A 518 -45.74 23.26 22.10
CA ARG A 518 -47.08 22.67 22.02
C ARG A 518 -47.73 22.78 20.62
N PRO A 519 -48.80 22.01 20.32
CA PRO A 519 -49.38 21.92 18.97
C PRO A 519 -50.36 23.06 18.63
N VAL A 520 -50.58 23.28 17.32
CA VAL A 520 -51.56 24.25 16.78
C VAL A 520 -52.62 23.52 15.94
N VAL A 521 -53.88 23.93 16.10
CA VAL A 521 -55.08 23.33 15.50
C VAL A 521 -55.39 23.93 14.13
N ARG A 522 -55.94 23.11 13.20
CA ARG A 522 -56.43 23.54 11.88
C ARG A 522 -57.93 23.92 11.90
N PRO A 523 -58.37 24.87 11.06
CA PRO A 523 -59.71 24.88 10.47
C PRO A 523 -59.71 24.27 9.04
N ALA A 524 -60.90 23.96 8.51
CA ALA A 524 -61.10 23.22 7.27
C ALA A 524 -61.82 24.02 6.16
N ASN A 525 -61.81 23.43 4.95
CA ASN A 525 -62.55 23.74 3.71
C ASN A 525 -61.78 24.48 2.59
N GLN A 526 -61.35 23.72 1.57
CA GLN A 526 -61.68 23.91 0.15
C GLN A 526 -61.09 22.77 -0.71
N ALA A 527 -61.72 22.46 -1.84
CA ALA A 527 -61.34 21.44 -2.83
C ALA A 527 -61.97 21.81 -4.19
N PRO A 528 -61.62 21.16 -5.33
CA PRO A 528 -60.32 20.59 -5.74
C PRO A 528 -59.87 21.09 -7.14
N VAL A 529 -58.62 20.83 -7.56
CA VAL A 529 -58.20 20.86 -8.99
C VAL A 529 -57.23 19.68 -9.25
N PRO A 530 -57.40 18.89 -10.32
CA PRO A 530 -56.59 17.68 -10.55
C PRO A 530 -55.31 17.94 -11.36
N LEU A 531 -54.24 17.22 -11.03
CA LEU A 531 -53.00 17.14 -11.83
C LEU A 531 -52.82 15.72 -12.41
N GLN A 532 -52.29 15.67 -13.62
CA GLN A 532 -52.25 14.48 -14.49
C GLN A 532 -51.19 13.44 -14.05
N PRO A 533 -51.37 12.15 -14.38
CA PRO A 533 -50.42 11.09 -14.04
C PRO A 533 -49.19 11.09 -14.95
N ALA A 534 -48.00 10.98 -14.36
CA ALA A 534 -46.75 10.68 -15.08
C ALA A 534 -46.48 9.15 -15.09
N PRO A 535 -45.81 8.61 -16.12
CA PRO A 535 -45.89 7.19 -16.44
C PRO A 535 -44.99 6.28 -15.58
N THR A 536 -45.55 5.13 -15.20
CA THR A 536 -44.84 3.96 -14.65
C THR A 536 -44.08 3.23 -15.75
N ASN A 537 -42.73 3.28 -15.73
CA ASN A 537 -41.88 2.17 -16.19
C ASN A 537 -40.40 2.37 -15.82
N GLN A 538 -40.01 1.92 -14.61
CA GLN A 538 -38.63 1.51 -14.32
C GLN A 538 -38.69 0.32 -13.35
N GLU A 539 -38.15 -0.83 -13.76
CA GLU A 539 -37.91 -1.95 -12.85
C GLU A 539 -36.92 -1.50 -11.75
N PRO A 540 -37.07 -1.98 -10.49
CA PRO A 540 -36.11 -1.67 -9.44
C PRO A 540 -34.74 -2.24 -9.80
N ALA A 541 -33.75 -1.35 -9.95
CA ALA A 541 -32.38 -1.71 -10.26
C ALA A 541 -31.85 -2.74 -9.23
N LYS A 542 -31.29 -3.85 -9.72
CA LYS A 542 -30.70 -4.90 -8.88
C LYS A 542 -29.52 -4.32 -8.09
N VAL A 543 -29.73 -4.06 -6.80
CA VAL A 543 -28.65 -3.76 -5.85
C VAL A 543 -27.68 -4.96 -5.85
N PRO A 544 -26.37 -4.75 -6.07
CA PRO A 544 -25.41 -5.85 -6.06
C PRO A 544 -25.34 -6.49 -4.68
N LYS A 545 -25.42 -7.82 -4.62
CA LYS A 545 -25.44 -8.61 -3.36
C LYS A 545 -24.05 -8.77 -2.71
N LYS A 546 -23.08 -7.95 -3.09
CA LYS A 546 -21.74 -7.88 -2.53
C LYS A 546 -21.33 -6.41 -2.48
N GLY A 547 -20.65 -6.02 -1.40
CA GLY A 547 -19.96 -4.73 -1.34
C GLY A 547 -18.85 -4.67 -2.40
N PRO A 548 -18.33 -3.46 -2.70
CA PRO A 548 -17.31 -3.30 -3.72
C PRO A 548 -16.02 -4.03 -3.33
N THR A 549 -15.57 -4.94 -4.21
CA THR A 549 -14.40 -5.81 -4.05
C THR A 549 -13.26 -5.47 -5.01
N THR A 550 -13.39 -4.36 -5.75
CA THR A 550 -12.35 -3.83 -6.64
C THR A 550 -12.28 -2.31 -6.51
N PHE A 551 -11.16 -1.71 -6.92
CA PHE A 551 -11.03 -0.24 -6.96
C PHE A 551 -12.09 0.43 -7.84
N GLU A 552 -12.42 -0.18 -8.99
CA GLU A 552 -13.48 0.31 -9.88
C GLU A 552 -14.87 0.31 -9.20
N GLU A 553 -15.19 -0.75 -8.45
CA GLU A 553 -16.42 -0.83 -7.65
C GLU A 553 -16.40 0.12 -6.44
N MET A 554 -15.22 0.44 -5.88
CA MET A 554 -15.03 1.41 -4.80
C MET A 554 -15.11 2.87 -5.27
N GLY A 555 -15.44 3.14 -6.54
CA GLY A 555 -15.55 4.49 -7.09
C GLY A 555 -14.20 5.11 -7.49
N PHE A 556 -13.08 4.46 -7.17
CA PHE A 556 -11.81 4.74 -7.81
C PHE A 556 -11.84 4.17 -9.22
N GLN A 557 -12.29 4.99 -10.16
CA GLN A 557 -11.70 4.93 -11.49
C GLN A 557 -10.23 5.29 -11.30
N GLY A 558 -9.39 4.28 -11.02
CA GLY A 558 -7.96 4.41 -11.22
C GLY A 558 -7.81 4.96 -12.62
N ALA A 559 -7.20 6.15 -12.73
CA ALA A 559 -7.17 6.90 -13.98
C ALA A 559 -6.84 5.91 -15.08
N LYS A 560 -7.77 5.75 -16.05
CA LYS A 560 -7.51 4.97 -17.23
C LYS A 560 -6.32 5.67 -17.86
N ALA A 561 -5.10 5.16 -17.60
CA ALA A 561 -3.92 5.48 -18.38
C ALA A 561 -4.42 5.37 -19.80
N GLU A 562 -4.49 6.52 -20.50
CA GLU A 562 -5.53 6.69 -21.50
C GLU A 562 -5.47 5.51 -22.46
N LYS A 563 -6.61 5.04 -22.98
CA LYS A 563 -6.56 3.95 -23.98
C LYS A 563 -5.71 4.31 -25.23
N ASN A 564 -5.26 5.57 -25.30
CA ASN A 564 -4.36 6.18 -26.26
C ASN A 564 -2.91 6.40 -25.76
N GLU A 565 -2.57 6.23 -24.46
CA GLU A 565 -1.21 6.45 -23.91
C GLU A 565 -0.38 5.18 -23.68
N CYS A 566 -0.98 3.97 -23.79
CA CYS A 566 -0.23 2.73 -24.03
C CYS A 566 0.31 2.66 -25.46
N VAL A 567 1.11 3.67 -25.83
CA VAL A 567 1.71 3.85 -27.16
C VAL A 567 2.91 2.92 -27.31
N VAL A 568 2.63 1.71 -27.80
CA VAL A 568 3.54 1.03 -28.72
C VAL A 568 3.10 1.43 -30.13
N MET A 569 3.42 2.67 -30.54
CA MET A 569 3.41 3.26 -31.91
C MET A 569 3.52 4.80 -31.82
#